data_AF-A0A5B7X6W1-F1
#
_entry.id   AF-A0A5B7X6W1-F1
#
_cell.length_a   1.000
_cell.length_b   1.000
_cell.length_c   1.000
_cell.angle_alpha   90.00
_cell.angle_beta   90.00
_cell.angle_gamma   90.00
#
_symmetry.space_group_name_H-M   'P 1'
#
loop_
_entity.id
_entity.type
_entity.pdbx_description
1 polymer ?
#
loop_
_entity_poly.entity_id
_entity_poly.type
_entity_poly.pdbx_seq_one_letter_code
_entity_poly.pdbx_strand_id
1 'polypeptide(L)'
;MKRNKLPYSQKSGFQVPENYFQDLEDRIMNKVTNDESSLEYLKGQSGFVVPQDYFEQFEGKVIDKLGLDTPDKKVIPLWKKKKFYYTTAVAAVFIAIISTVLFNPVLPDYTMENIELAAFEEYIDRGYIDLNFNEISAFITEEGYAGDSFNTAELSDEEMLDYLNENVEDPELLFD
;
A
#
# COMPACT_ATOMS: atom_id res chain seq x y z
N MET A 1 -11.59 9.31 27.11
CA MET A 1 -10.97 10.16 26.08
C MET A 1 -11.30 11.63 26.35
N LYS A 2 -10.30 12.51 26.50
CA LYS A 2 -10.50 13.96 26.70
C LYS A 2 -10.60 14.64 25.34
N ARG A 3 -11.67 15.41 25.07
CA ARG A 3 -11.83 16.19 23.83
C ARG A 3 -11.07 17.51 23.96
N ASN A 4 -9.97 17.65 23.22
CA ASN A 4 -9.23 18.89 23.12
C ASN A 4 -10.04 19.89 22.27
N LYS A 5 -10.48 21.01 22.87
CA LYS A 5 -11.15 22.11 22.15
C LYS A 5 -10.10 22.88 21.35
N LEU A 6 -10.32 23.05 20.05
CA LEU A 6 -9.44 23.83 19.17
C LEU A 6 -9.37 25.30 19.60
N PRO A 7 -8.22 25.98 19.49
CA PRO A 7 -7.99 27.34 19.99
C PRO A 7 -8.50 28.46 19.06
N TYR A 8 -9.54 28.20 18.26
CA TYR A 8 -10.09 29.24 17.38
C TYR A 8 -11.18 30.04 18.10
N SER A 9 -11.00 31.36 18.13
CA SER A 9 -12.05 32.30 18.55
C SER A 9 -13.29 32.10 17.68
N GLN A 10 -14.44 31.86 18.32
CA GLN A 10 -15.75 31.77 17.65
C GLN A 10 -16.21 33.13 17.08
N LYS A 11 -15.50 34.22 17.37
CA LYS A 11 -15.79 35.55 16.84
C LYS A 11 -14.86 35.83 15.66
N SER A 12 -15.45 35.91 14.47
CA SER A 12 -14.81 36.51 13.28
C SER A 12 -14.32 37.92 13.65
N GLY A 13 -13.05 38.24 13.37
CA GLY A 13 -12.50 39.59 13.57
C GLY A 13 -13.11 40.65 12.64
N PHE A 14 -14.00 40.24 11.73
CA PHE A 14 -14.69 41.11 10.79
C PHE A 14 -16.07 41.47 11.34
N GLN A 15 -16.32 42.76 11.47
CA GLN A 15 -17.63 43.32 11.79
C GLN A 15 -18.18 44.01 10.55
N VAL A 16 -19.47 43.79 10.27
CA VAL A 16 -20.18 44.51 9.21
C VAL A 16 -20.91 45.71 9.81
N PRO A 17 -21.13 46.78 9.03
CA PRO A 17 -21.99 47.89 9.45
C PRO A 17 -23.41 47.42 9.79
N GLU A 18 -24.09 48.21 10.62
CA GLU A 18 -25.51 48.03 10.90
C GLU A 18 -26.32 48.09 9.60
N ASN A 19 -27.32 47.22 9.46
CA ASN A 19 -28.18 47.09 8.28
C ASN A 19 -27.46 46.74 6.96
N TYR A 20 -26.19 46.32 6.99
CA TYR A 20 -25.43 45.99 5.78
C TYR A 20 -26.18 45.00 4.87
N PHE A 21 -26.77 43.95 5.44
CA PHE A 21 -27.49 42.92 4.69
C PHE A 21 -28.95 43.29 4.41
N GLN A 22 -29.61 44.01 5.33
CA GLN A 22 -30.98 44.51 5.12
C GLN A 22 -31.06 45.44 3.91
N ASP A 23 -30.11 46.36 3.77
CA ASP A 23 -30.13 47.40 2.73
C ASP A 23 -29.36 46.97 1.47
N LEU A 24 -28.77 45.77 1.46
CA LEU A 24 -27.91 45.32 0.37
C LEU A 24 -28.66 45.28 -0.96
N GLU A 25 -29.86 44.69 -0.95
CA GLU A 25 -30.70 44.54 -2.13
C GLU A 25 -31.08 45.90 -2.72
N ASP A 26 -31.59 46.80 -1.89
CA ASP A 26 -31.98 48.15 -2.30
C ASP A 26 -30.78 48.94 -2.82
N ARG A 27 -29.60 48.80 -2.20
CA ARG A 27 -28.38 49.46 -2.66
C ARG A 27 -27.90 48.94 -4.02
N ILE A 28 -27.95 47.64 -4.24
CA ILE A 28 -27.60 47.04 -5.54
C ILE A 28 -28.61 47.47 -6.59
N MET A 29 -29.91 47.34 -6.30
CA MET A 29 -30.97 47.67 -7.24
C MET A 29 -30.92 49.14 -7.63
N ASN A 30 -30.82 50.06 -6.66
CA ASN A 30 -30.68 51.49 -6.92
C ASN A 30 -29.47 51.83 -7.78
N LYS A 31 -28.34 51.13 -7.57
CA LYS A 31 -27.13 51.33 -8.38
C LYS A 31 -27.27 50.81 -9.81
N VAL A 32 -28.07 49.77 -10.02
CA VAL A 32 -28.31 49.21 -11.35
C VAL A 32 -29.38 50.00 -12.12
N THR A 33 -30.42 50.48 -11.44
CA THR A 33 -31.58 51.11 -12.08
C THR A 33 -31.49 52.63 -12.19
N ASN A 34 -30.96 53.31 -11.17
CA ASN A 34 -30.98 54.78 -11.11
C ASN A 34 -29.65 55.41 -11.55
N ASP A 35 -28.60 54.61 -11.70
CA ASP A 35 -27.26 55.05 -12.06
C ASP A 35 -26.88 54.56 -13.47
N GLU A 36 -27.82 54.66 -14.43
CA GLU A 36 -27.60 54.25 -15.83
C GLU A 36 -26.40 54.97 -16.47
N SER A 37 -26.10 56.21 -16.05
CA SER A 37 -24.91 56.95 -16.45
C SER A 37 -23.62 56.32 -15.93
N SER A 38 -23.65 55.69 -14.75
CA SER A 38 -22.54 54.89 -14.22
C SER A 38 -22.45 53.48 -14.82
N LEU A 39 -23.35 53.09 -15.72
CA LEU A 39 -23.24 51.84 -16.49
C LEU A 39 -22.95 52.11 -17.96
N GLU A 40 -22.88 53.37 -18.36
CA GLU A 40 -22.59 53.79 -19.73
C GLU A 40 -21.18 53.37 -20.16
N TYR A 41 -20.20 53.36 -19.25
CA TYR A 41 -18.85 52.82 -19.53
C TYR A 41 -18.83 51.30 -19.76
N LEU A 42 -19.86 50.56 -19.34
CA LEU A 42 -20.01 49.12 -19.62
C LEU A 42 -20.65 48.86 -21.00
N LYS A 43 -21.36 49.85 -21.55
CA LYS A 43 -21.96 49.78 -22.89
C LYS A 43 -20.88 50.07 -23.96
N GLY A 44 -20.01 49.09 -24.21
CA GLY A 44 -19.18 49.07 -25.42
C GLY A 44 -17.68 48.89 -25.22
N GLN A 45 -17.18 48.88 -23.99
CA GLN A 45 -15.81 48.49 -23.69
C GLN A 45 -15.83 47.28 -22.75
N SER A 46 -15.30 46.14 -23.21
CA SER A 46 -14.98 45.05 -22.31
C SER A 46 -14.06 45.60 -21.22
N GLY A 47 -14.53 45.65 -19.97
CA GLY A 47 -13.86 46.37 -18.87
C GLY A 47 -12.41 45.94 -18.58
N PHE A 48 -11.97 44.83 -19.18
CA PHE A 48 -10.57 44.41 -19.20
C PHE A 48 -10.00 44.59 -20.60
N VAL A 49 -9.20 45.64 -20.77
CA VAL A 49 -8.35 45.83 -21.94
C VAL A 49 -6.95 45.38 -21.56
N VAL A 50 -6.41 44.42 -22.30
CA VAL A 50 -4.99 44.03 -22.13
C VAL A 50 -4.10 45.12 -22.72
N PRO A 51 -2.91 45.36 -22.15
CA PRO A 51 -1.93 46.22 -22.78
C PRO A 51 -1.61 45.75 -24.20
N GLN A 52 -1.23 46.70 -25.07
CA GLN A 52 -0.73 46.38 -26.40
C GLN A 52 0.42 45.37 -26.30
N ASP A 53 0.40 44.37 -27.18
CA ASP A 53 1.41 43.30 -27.28
C ASP A 53 1.56 42.45 -26.00
N TYR A 54 0.57 42.44 -25.09
CA TYR A 54 0.64 41.64 -23.85
C TYR A 54 0.93 40.17 -24.14
N PHE A 55 0.16 39.55 -25.05
CA PHE A 55 0.31 38.13 -25.38
C PHE A 55 1.58 37.85 -26.19
N GLU A 56 2.01 38.79 -27.03
CA GLU A 56 3.23 38.68 -27.82
C GLU A 56 4.48 38.71 -26.92
N GLN A 57 4.47 39.55 -25.87
CA GLN A 57 5.56 39.65 -24.91
C GLN A 57 5.45 38.68 -23.73
N PHE A 58 4.30 38.04 -23.54
CA PHE A 58 4.05 37.17 -22.38
C PHE A 58 5.01 35.98 -22.37
N GLU A 59 5.17 35.32 -23.52
CA GLU A 59 6.04 34.16 -23.67
C GLU A 59 7.50 34.51 -23.32
N GLY A 60 8.04 35.59 -23.89
CA GLY A 60 9.39 36.07 -23.57
C GLY A 60 9.59 36.38 -22.08
N LYS A 61 8.62 37.06 -21.45
CA LYS A 61 8.65 37.36 -20.01
C LYS A 61 8.63 36.10 -19.14
N VAL A 62 7.95 35.05 -19.57
CA VAL A 62 7.91 33.76 -18.87
C VAL A 62 9.25 33.03 -19.01
N ILE A 63 9.80 32.96 -20.22
CA ILE A 63 11.10 32.35 -20.52
C ILE A 63 12.22 33.03 -19.73
N ASP A 64 12.25 34.37 -19.72
CA ASP A 64 13.20 35.19 -18.95
C ASP A 64 13.11 34.90 -17.45
N LYS A 65 11.89 34.84 -16.90
CA LYS A 65 11.66 34.54 -15.47
C LYS A 65 12.07 33.12 -15.09
N LEU A 66 11.89 32.17 -16.00
CA LEU A 66 12.25 30.77 -15.79
C LEU A 66 13.74 30.50 -16.06
N GLY A 67 14.46 31.46 -16.66
CA GLY A 67 15.89 31.34 -16.97
C GLY A 67 16.20 30.28 -18.04
N LEU A 68 15.23 29.97 -18.90
CA LEU A 68 15.34 28.91 -19.91
C LEU A 68 16.26 29.30 -21.09
N ASP A 69 16.48 30.61 -21.31
CA ASP A 69 17.40 31.14 -22.32
C ASP A 69 18.85 31.29 -21.84
N THR A 70 19.16 30.84 -20.62
CA THR A 70 20.57 30.79 -20.18
C THR A 70 21.27 29.63 -20.88
N PRO A 71 22.45 29.85 -21.51
CA PRO A 71 23.18 28.78 -22.19
C PRO A 71 23.44 27.66 -21.19
N ASP A 72 22.95 26.46 -21.54
CA ASP A 72 22.99 25.23 -20.75
C ASP A 72 24.08 25.26 -19.69
N LYS A 73 23.68 25.51 -18.45
CA LYS A 73 24.59 25.43 -17.30
C LYS A 73 25.28 24.08 -17.39
N LYS A 74 26.59 24.08 -17.69
CA LYS A 74 27.38 22.87 -17.99
C LYS A 74 27.12 21.78 -16.94
N VAL A 75 26.20 20.87 -17.25
CA VAL A 75 25.84 19.78 -16.35
C VAL A 75 26.94 18.73 -16.46
N ILE A 76 27.65 18.52 -15.36
CA ILE A 76 28.50 17.34 -15.22
C ILE A 76 27.62 16.18 -14.76
N PRO A 77 27.59 15.03 -15.46
CA PRO A 77 26.79 13.90 -15.01
C PRO A 77 27.36 13.40 -13.69
N LEU A 78 26.49 13.26 -12.69
CA LEU A 78 26.85 12.92 -11.30
C LEU A 78 27.54 11.55 -11.17
N TRP A 79 27.22 10.59 -12.04
CA TRP A 79 27.78 9.23 -11.97
C TRP A 79 28.54 8.85 -13.24
N LYS A 80 29.84 9.18 -13.30
CA LYS A 80 30.77 8.63 -14.30
C LYS A 80 31.50 7.41 -13.74
N LYS A 81 30.80 6.29 -13.52
CA LYS A 81 31.43 5.08 -12.96
C LYS A 81 32.10 4.21 -14.03
N LYS A 82 33.23 4.66 -14.58
CA LYS A 82 34.08 3.79 -15.44
C LYS A 82 35.15 2.98 -14.68
N LYS A 83 35.35 3.22 -13.38
CA LYS A 83 36.43 2.59 -12.58
C LYS A 83 36.00 1.85 -11.30
N PHE A 84 34.70 1.63 -11.07
CA PHE A 84 34.24 0.96 -9.83
C PHE A 84 34.32 -0.57 -9.87
N TYR A 85 34.52 -1.18 -11.04
CA TYR A 85 34.54 -2.65 -11.18
C TYR A 85 35.66 -3.34 -10.39
N TYR A 86 36.85 -2.73 -10.29
CA TYR A 86 37.96 -3.32 -9.53
C TYR A 86 37.73 -3.21 -8.02
N THR A 87 37.21 -2.08 -7.54
CA THR A 87 36.92 -1.88 -6.12
C THR A 87 35.77 -2.76 -5.62
N THR A 88 34.80 -3.09 -6.48
CA THR A 88 33.71 -4.00 -6.13
C THR A 88 34.18 -5.44 -6.01
N ALA A 89 35.12 -5.89 -6.84
CA ALA A 89 35.65 -7.25 -6.77
C ALA A 89 36.40 -7.50 -5.45
N VAL A 90 37.24 -6.56 -5.02
CA VAL A 90 37.99 -6.67 -3.75
C VAL A 90 37.03 -6.68 -2.55
N ALA A 91 36.03 -5.78 -2.53
CA ALA A 91 35.04 -5.75 -1.46
C ALA A 91 34.19 -7.04 -1.40
N ALA A 92 33.82 -7.62 -2.54
CA ALA A 92 33.08 -8.88 -2.59
C ALA A 92 33.88 -10.05 -2.00
N VAL A 93 35.19 -10.12 -2.25
CA VAL A 93 36.06 -11.14 -1.64
C VAL A 93 36.13 -10.97 -0.12
N PHE A 94 36.28 -9.74 0.38
CA PHE A 94 36.25 -9.50 1.82
C PHE A 94 34.90 -9.84 2.45
N ILE A 95 33.79 -9.48 1.80
CA ILE A 95 32.44 -9.84 2.28
C ILE A 95 32.26 -11.35 2.27
N ALA A 96 32.69 -12.06 1.24
CA ALA A 96 32.60 -13.53 1.18
C ALA A 96 33.42 -14.18 2.31
N ILE A 97 34.66 -13.75 2.52
CA ILE A 97 35.51 -14.28 3.60
C ILE A 97 34.92 -13.96 4.98
N ILE A 98 34.49 -12.72 5.22
CA ILE A 98 33.86 -12.32 6.49
C ILE A 98 32.55 -13.09 6.70
N SER A 99 31.75 -13.26 5.65
CA SER A 99 30.51 -14.03 5.70
C SER A 99 30.81 -15.48 6.07
N THR A 100 31.74 -16.16 5.40
CA THR A 100 32.05 -17.56 5.68
C THR A 100 32.70 -17.77 7.05
N VAL A 101 33.54 -16.83 7.52
CA VAL A 101 34.27 -17.00 8.78
C VAL A 101 33.42 -16.63 10.01
N LEU A 102 32.58 -15.59 9.91
CA LEU A 102 31.75 -15.14 11.04
C LEU A 102 30.36 -15.77 11.04
N PHE A 103 29.81 -16.06 9.87
CA PHE A 103 28.62 -16.88 9.72
C PHE A 103 29.08 -18.23 9.19
N ASN A 104 29.29 -19.19 10.10
CA ASN A 104 29.21 -20.60 9.73
C ASN A 104 27.72 -20.96 9.77
N PRO A 105 26.93 -20.82 8.67
CA PRO A 105 25.70 -21.58 8.61
C PRO A 105 26.15 -23.03 8.64
N VAL A 106 25.87 -23.72 9.75
CA VAL A 106 25.77 -25.17 9.68
C VAL A 106 24.74 -25.40 8.60
N LEU A 107 25.17 -25.87 7.42
CA LEU A 107 24.22 -26.32 6.42
C LEU A 107 23.49 -27.48 7.09
N PRO A 108 22.18 -27.36 7.38
CA PRO A 108 21.44 -28.51 7.86
C PRO A 108 21.55 -29.60 6.80
N ASP A 109 22.02 -30.77 7.24
CA ASP A 109 22.04 -31.95 6.40
C ASP A 109 20.59 -32.44 6.30
N TYR A 110 19.89 -31.97 5.28
CA TYR A 110 18.50 -32.36 4.99
C TYR A 110 18.48 -33.79 4.42
N THR A 111 18.71 -34.77 5.29
CA THR A 111 18.33 -36.15 5.03
C THR A 111 16.88 -36.35 5.48
N MET A 112 16.17 -37.31 4.90
CA MET A 112 14.78 -37.63 5.30
C MET A 112 14.65 -37.96 6.80
N GLU A 113 15.73 -38.42 7.42
CA GLU A 113 15.81 -38.75 8.85
C GLU A 113 15.94 -37.51 9.75
N ASN A 114 16.41 -36.38 9.20
CA ASN A 114 16.69 -35.15 9.92
C ASN A 114 15.63 -34.05 9.71
N ILE A 115 14.50 -34.37 9.05
CA ILE A 115 13.40 -33.41 8.91
C ILE A 115 12.68 -33.29 10.25
N GLU A 116 12.74 -32.09 10.85
CA GLU A 116 12.02 -31.80 12.09
C GLU A 116 10.50 -31.80 11.84
N LEU A 117 9.74 -32.40 12.76
CA LEU A 117 8.27 -32.45 12.69
C LEU A 117 7.64 -31.07 12.49
N ALA A 118 8.16 -30.04 13.18
CA ALA A 118 7.69 -28.66 13.05
C ALA A 118 7.83 -28.11 11.62
N ALA A 119 8.86 -28.52 10.88
CA ALA A 119 9.04 -28.13 9.48
C ALA A 119 8.06 -28.85 8.56
N PHE A 120 7.74 -30.11 8.88
CA PHE A 120 6.74 -30.89 8.15
C PHE A 120 5.32 -30.35 8.38
N GLU A 121 4.99 -30.01 9.63
CA GLU A 121 3.73 -29.36 10.00
C GLU A 121 3.57 -28.01 9.29
N GLU A 122 4.60 -27.14 9.31
CA GLU A 122 4.55 -25.88 8.57
C GLU A 122 4.36 -26.11 7.06
N TYR A 123 4.99 -27.14 6.49
CA TYR A 123 4.86 -27.46 5.06
C TYR A 123 3.43 -27.86 4.68
N ILE A 124 2.74 -28.59 5.55
CA ILE A 124 1.31 -28.92 5.41
C ILE A 124 0.44 -27.68 5.59
N ASP A 125 0.65 -26.91 6.66
CA ASP A 125 -0.16 -25.73 7.00
C ASP A 125 -0.09 -24.63 5.94
N ARG A 126 1.05 -24.50 5.27
CA ARG A 126 1.24 -23.57 4.15
C ARG A 126 0.51 -24.01 2.88
N GLY A 127 -0.09 -25.20 2.87
CA GLY A 127 -0.81 -25.75 1.73
C GLY A 127 0.10 -26.12 0.56
N TYR A 128 1.38 -26.43 0.82
CA TYR A 128 2.29 -26.91 -0.22
C TYR A 128 2.03 -28.38 -0.58
N ILE A 129 1.24 -29.08 0.23
CA ILE A 129 0.70 -30.39 -0.07
C ILE A 129 -0.70 -30.21 -0.66
N ASP A 130 -0.79 -30.27 -1.99
CA ASP A 130 -2.06 -30.31 -2.73
C ASP A 130 -2.43 -31.78 -2.96
N LEU A 131 -2.82 -32.48 -1.89
CA LEU A 131 -3.32 -33.85 -1.98
C LEU A 131 -4.82 -33.85 -1.76
N ASN A 132 -5.56 -34.38 -2.72
CA ASN A 132 -6.98 -34.68 -2.55
C ASN A 132 -7.15 -35.94 -1.68
N PHE A 133 -8.28 -36.06 -0.98
CA PHE A 133 -8.65 -37.23 -0.18
C PHE A 133 -8.37 -38.56 -0.90
N ASN A 134 -8.70 -38.66 -2.19
CA ASN A 134 -8.45 -39.87 -2.98
C ASN A 134 -6.96 -40.18 -3.15
N GLU A 135 -6.11 -39.17 -3.26
CA GLU A 135 -4.65 -39.32 -3.39
C GLU A 135 -4.04 -39.71 -2.04
N ILE A 136 -4.48 -39.09 -0.94
CA ILE A 136 -4.09 -39.46 0.43
C ILE A 136 -4.49 -40.91 0.71
N SER A 137 -5.73 -41.30 0.39
CA SER A 137 -6.19 -42.68 0.54
C SER A 137 -5.38 -43.66 -0.31
N ALA A 138 -5.02 -43.31 -1.54
CA ALA A 138 -4.16 -44.16 -2.36
C ALA A 138 -2.78 -44.34 -1.71
N PHE A 139 -2.14 -43.27 -1.21
CA PHE A 139 -0.85 -43.38 -0.51
C PHE A 139 -0.93 -44.24 0.76
N ILE A 140 -2.00 -44.12 1.55
CA ILE A 140 -2.20 -44.91 2.78
C ILE A 140 -2.45 -46.40 2.46
N THR A 141 -3.19 -46.68 1.39
CA THR A 141 -3.73 -48.03 1.11
C THR A 141 -2.90 -48.82 0.09
N GLU A 142 -2.26 -48.14 -0.89
CA GLU A 142 -1.53 -48.77 -2.01
C GLU A 142 -0.02 -48.85 -1.76
N GLU A 143 0.60 -47.84 -1.11
CA GLU A 143 2.03 -47.85 -0.79
C GLU A 143 2.35 -48.47 0.59
N GLY A 144 1.36 -49.06 1.26
CA GLY A 144 1.58 -50.00 2.37
C GLY A 144 2.04 -49.39 3.70
N TYR A 145 1.98 -48.07 3.89
CA TYR A 145 2.37 -47.45 5.17
C TYR A 145 1.45 -47.77 6.35
N ALA A 146 0.18 -48.15 6.10
CA ALA A 146 -0.79 -48.48 7.15
C ALA A 146 -1.10 -49.99 7.28
N GLY A 147 -0.51 -50.84 6.45
CA GLY A 147 -0.87 -52.27 6.38
C GLY A 147 -0.37 -53.11 7.56
N ASP A 148 0.80 -52.77 8.14
CA ASP A 148 1.46 -53.58 9.17
C ASP A 148 1.64 -52.86 10.52
N SER A 149 1.50 -51.52 10.57
CA SER A 149 1.72 -50.73 11.80
C SER A 149 0.45 -50.34 12.55
N PHE A 150 -0.72 -50.42 11.91
CA PHE A 150 -2.00 -50.15 12.56
C PHE A 150 -2.49 -51.44 13.22
N ASN A 151 -2.08 -51.65 14.47
CA ASN A 151 -2.52 -52.79 15.26
C ASN A 151 -3.98 -52.57 15.70
N THR A 152 -4.93 -52.86 14.82
CA THR A 152 -6.38 -52.77 15.12
C THR A 152 -6.82 -53.70 16.23
N ALA A 153 -5.95 -54.63 16.69
CA ALA A 153 -6.21 -55.49 17.83
C ALA A 153 -5.99 -54.80 19.20
N GLU A 154 -5.34 -53.63 19.25
CA GLU A 154 -5.17 -52.84 20.48
C GLU A 154 -6.22 -51.74 20.66
N LEU A 155 -6.98 -51.40 19.62
CA LEU A 155 -8.10 -50.46 19.77
C LEU A 155 -9.29 -51.18 20.40
N SER A 156 -9.77 -50.66 21.53
CA SER A 156 -11.02 -51.11 22.12
C SER A 156 -12.20 -50.66 21.25
N ASP A 157 -13.16 -51.57 21.03
CA ASP A 157 -14.44 -51.21 20.39
C ASP A 157 -15.14 -50.05 21.11
N GLU A 158 -14.95 -49.92 22.43
CA GLU A 158 -15.49 -48.83 23.25
C GLU A 158 -14.84 -47.48 22.92
N GLU A 159 -13.51 -47.45 22.72
CA GLU A 159 -12.78 -46.23 22.36
C GLU A 159 -13.15 -45.75 20.94
N MET A 160 -13.37 -46.70 20.02
CA MET A 160 -13.86 -46.39 18.68
C MET A 160 -15.29 -45.85 18.70
N LEU A 161 -16.18 -46.46 19.49
CA LEU A 161 -17.56 -46.00 19.63
C LEU A 161 -17.64 -44.61 20.26
N ASP A 162 -16.82 -44.32 21.26
CA ASP A 162 -16.76 -43.00 21.89
C ASP A 162 -16.28 -41.93 20.91
N TYR A 163 -15.21 -42.20 20.16
CA TYR A 163 -14.71 -41.27 19.14
C TYR A 163 -15.77 -40.99 18.05
N LEU A 164 -16.46 -42.03 17.58
CA LEU A 164 -17.51 -41.88 16.57
C LEU A 164 -18.70 -41.09 17.13
N ASN A 165 -19.13 -41.33 18.37
CA ASN A 165 -20.18 -40.54 18.99
C ASN A 165 -19.82 -39.06 19.15
N GLU A 166 -18.55 -38.74 19.43
CA GLU A 166 -18.11 -37.37 19.62
C GLU A 166 -17.95 -36.60 18.30
N ASN A 167 -17.71 -37.29 17.19
CA ASN A 167 -17.33 -36.68 15.91
C ASN A 167 -18.32 -36.91 14.75
N VAL A 168 -19.36 -37.72 14.93
CA VAL A 168 -20.42 -37.93 13.93
C VAL A 168 -21.55 -36.93 14.19
N GLU A 169 -22.00 -36.24 13.12
CA GLU A 169 -23.05 -35.20 13.21
C GLU A 169 -24.41 -35.74 13.67
N ASP A 170 -24.71 -37.01 13.37
CA ASP A 170 -25.94 -37.69 13.78
C ASP A 170 -25.64 -39.07 14.41
N PRO A 171 -25.52 -39.14 15.75
CA PRO A 171 -25.20 -40.37 16.47
C PRO A 171 -26.28 -41.46 16.36
N GLU A 172 -27.52 -41.10 16.00
CA GLU A 172 -28.62 -42.08 15.88
C GLU A 172 -28.37 -43.07 14.73
N LEU A 173 -27.59 -42.68 13.72
CA LEU A 173 -27.20 -43.53 12.58
C LEU A 173 -26.21 -44.65 12.93
N LEU A 174 -25.64 -44.63 14.15
CA LEU A 174 -24.69 -45.66 14.60
C LEU A 174 -25.40 -46.89 15.20
N PHE A 175 -26.70 -46.78 15.52
CA PHE A 175 -27.44 -47.80 16.27
C PHE A 175 -28.58 -48.48 15.48
N ASP A 176 -28.69 -48.22 14.17
CA ASP A 176 -29.67 -48.81 13.24
C ASP A 176 -29.11 -50.02 12.45
#